data_AF-A0A1J4YWD4-F1
#
_entry.id   AF-A0A1J4YWD4-F1
#
_cell.length_a   1.000
_cell.length_b   1.000
_cell.length_c   1.000
_cell.angle_alpha   90.00
_cell.angle_beta   90.00
_cell.angle_gamma   90.00
#
_symmetry.space_group_name_H-M   'P 1'
#
loop_
_entity.id
_entity.type
_entity.pdbx_description
1 polymer ?
#
loop_
_entity_poly.entity_id
_entity_poly.type
_entity_poly.pdbx_seq_one_letter_code
_entity_poly.pdbx_strand_id
1 'polypeptide(L)'
;MLPGGEVSVRFENETILVSNGVPDDLLDVRIIDKRRGVYRGEIVAVVESSAGRMNPPCPVAALCGGCAMQFISPPQQAEVKSGWVSHAFKSVIGADTDFIAIEPEQAIHRRRVRWFVGRDDRSHFLGFYAQATHDAVRHDHCMVLTPELNGLRALIESDLSLVNVESVQAVQLHDGIHVILESTSAPVIDIASAHVMALQWWWRDSKQITRPLKKPVKAFHDLLPAGQSNIEITVGPDDFVQGQIEGNQALIAQIQQWAGPVRRIADLFCGIGNLSLPLAVATGAAVFGAELNAASVRAASANAKMLKLDAQFEVANLFESFALEPYIGADLLILDPPRRGAKRICNQISRLLPKKIIMISCDPAAGARDGELLKQQGYRMQALRALDLFPYAGHVEAMSLWMKA
;
A
#
# COMPACT_ATOMS: atom_id res chain seq x y z
N MET A 1 -0.37 17.39 11.76
CA MET A 1 -0.92 16.01 11.80
C MET A 1 0.21 15.01 11.58
N LEU A 2 0.14 13.83 12.21
CA LEU A 2 1.09 12.74 12.03
C LEU A 2 0.56 11.72 11.01
N PRO A 3 1.42 10.95 10.32
CA PRO A 3 1.01 9.84 9.43
C PRO A 3 0.14 8.75 10.10
N GLY A 4 0.09 8.70 11.43
CA GLY A 4 -0.80 7.81 12.18
C GLY A 4 -2.25 8.28 12.28
N GLY A 5 -2.58 9.46 11.75
CA GLY A 5 -3.92 10.05 11.87
C GLY A 5 -4.15 10.90 13.12
N GLU A 6 -3.28 10.77 14.13
CA GLU A 6 -3.29 11.64 15.31
C GLU A 6 -2.81 13.07 14.94
N VAL A 7 -3.44 14.08 15.54
CA VAL A 7 -2.96 15.46 15.50
C VAL A 7 -2.25 15.82 16.81
N SER A 8 -1.22 16.65 16.67
CA SER A 8 -0.46 17.19 17.79
C SER A 8 -1.08 18.52 18.21
N VAL A 9 -1.70 18.54 19.39
CA VAL A 9 -2.23 19.75 20.03
C VAL A 9 -1.16 20.30 20.98
N ARG A 10 -0.84 21.58 20.84
CA ARG A 10 0.08 22.27 21.75
C ARG A 10 -0.72 22.97 22.84
N PHE A 11 -0.37 22.70 24.09
CA PHE A 11 -0.92 23.39 25.25
C PHE A 11 0.24 23.80 26.16
N GLU A 12 0.47 25.10 26.31
CA GLU A 12 1.66 25.65 26.97
C GLU A 12 2.97 25.04 26.42
N ASN A 13 3.69 24.26 27.25
CA ASN A 13 4.94 23.58 26.87
C ASN A 13 4.75 22.09 26.58
N GLU A 14 3.51 21.60 26.58
CA GLU A 14 3.19 20.19 26.42
C GLU A 14 2.63 19.88 25.03
N THR A 15 2.86 18.65 24.58
CA THR A 15 2.28 18.11 23.34
C THR A 15 1.32 16.97 23.67
N ILE A 16 0.07 17.12 23.23
CA ILE A 16 -1.00 16.14 23.41
C ILE A 16 -1.37 15.58 22.04
N LEU A 17 -1.36 14.25 21.90
CA LEU A 17 -1.86 13.59 20.70
C LEU A 17 -3.33 13.28 20.86
N VAL A 18 -4.13 13.69 19.87
CA VAL A 18 -5.57 13.42 19.83
C VAL A 18 -5.95 12.86 18.47
N SER A 19 -6.91 11.93 18.46
CA SER A 19 -7.54 11.45 17.25
C SER A 19 -8.64 12.40 16.76
N ASN A 20 -9.02 12.28 15.48
CA ASN A 20 -10.16 12.98 14.86
C ASN A 20 -10.08 14.52 14.85
N GLY A 21 -8.94 15.09 15.27
CA GLY A 21 -8.68 16.52 15.15
C GLY A 21 -8.19 16.86 13.74
N VAL A 22 -8.37 18.12 13.36
CA VAL A 22 -7.96 18.68 12.08
C VAL A 22 -6.91 19.75 12.35
N PRO A 23 -5.87 19.91 11.49
CA PRO A 23 -4.96 21.03 11.62
C PRO A 23 -5.72 22.36 11.71
N ASP A 24 -5.22 23.24 12.57
CA ASP A 24 -5.74 24.59 12.85
C ASP A 24 -7.08 24.66 13.61
N ASP A 25 -7.59 23.54 14.14
CA ASP A 25 -8.70 23.59 15.09
C ASP A 25 -8.26 24.15 16.46
N LEU A 26 -9.19 24.84 17.12
CA LEU A 26 -9.14 25.07 18.57
C LEU A 26 -10.02 24.04 19.28
N LEU A 27 -9.42 23.25 20.18
CA LEU A 27 -10.04 22.08 20.79
C LEU A 27 -10.06 22.18 22.31
N ASP A 28 -11.16 21.75 22.92
CA ASP A 28 -11.20 21.38 24.33
C ASP A 28 -10.87 19.89 24.45
N VAL A 29 -9.81 19.56 25.19
CA VAL A 29 -9.20 18.22 25.21
C VAL A 29 -9.11 17.70 26.63
N ARG A 30 -9.63 16.49 26.86
CA ARG A 30 -9.45 15.76 28.10
C ARG A 30 -8.27 14.81 27.97
N ILE A 31 -7.29 14.93 28.85
CA ILE A 31 -6.14 14.02 28.90
C ILE A 31 -6.61 12.67 29.45
N ILE A 32 -6.27 11.58 28.76
CA ILE A 32 -6.65 10.21 29.13
C ILE A 32 -5.45 9.46 29.71
N ASP A 33 -4.27 9.61 29.11
CA ASP A 33 -3.08 8.85 29.49
C ASP A 33 -1.79 9.59 29.09
N LYS A 34 -0.65 9.19 29.68
CA LYS A 34 0.69 9.62 29.28
C LYS A 34 1.55 8.37 29.04
N ARG A 35 1.93 8.13 27.79
CA ARG A 35 2.79 6.98 27.42
C ARG A 35 4.07 7.46 26.75
N ARG A 36 5.21 6.97 27.25
CA ARG A 36 6.56 7.29 26.73
C ARG A 36 6.83 8.80 26.64
N GLY A 37 6.36 9.55 27.65
CA GLY A 37 6.55 11.00 27.73
C GLY A 37 5.56 11.83 26.92
N VAL A 38 4.68 11.22 26.13
CA VAL A 38 3.68 11.94 25.31
C VAL A 38 2.29 11.78 25.89
N TYR A 39 1.59 12.90 26.08
CA TYR A 39 0.19 12.91 26.51
C TYR A 39 -0.74 12.49 25.37
N ARG A 40 -1.81 11.78 25.72
CA ARG A 40 -2.93 11.48 24.81
C ARG A 40 -4.22 11.98 25.40
N GLY A 41 -5.10 12.49 24.54
CA GLY A 41 -6.40 12.99 24.96
C GLY A 41 -7.52 12.67 23.98
N GLU A 42 -8.73 12.90 24.44
CA GLU A 42 -9.95 12.90 23.64
C GLU A 42 -10.45 14.33 23.44
N ILE A 43 -11.01 14.58 22.26
CA ILE A 43 -11.66 15.84 21.95
C ILE A 43 -13.00 15.85 22.68
N VAL A 44 -13.17 16.78 23.63
CA VAL A 44 -14.44 17.04 24.33
C VAL A 44 -15.32 17.95 23.48
N ALA A 45 -14.74 19.00 22.91
CA ALA A 45 -15.43 19.93 22.03
C ALA A 45 -14.47 20.54 21.00
N VAL A 46 -15.01 20.89 19.83
CA VAL A 46 -14.35 21.78 18.88
C VAL A 46 -14.81 23.20 19.21
N VAL A 47 -13.93 24.02 19.77
CA VAL A 47 -14.23 25.40 20.19
C VAL A 47 -14.28 26.30 18.96
N GLU A 48 -13.29 26.17 18.07
CA GLU A 48 -13.26 26.82 16.76
C GLU A 48 -12.84 25.80 15.70
N SER A 49 -13.66 25.65 14.66
CA SER A 49 -13.39 24.73 13.54
C SER A 49 -12.45 25.38 12.53
N SER A 50 -11.44 24.63 12.06
CA SER A 50 -10.62 25.09 10.94
C SER A 50 -11.39 25.07 9.61
N ALA A 51 -10.92 25.83 8.62
CA ALA A 51 -11.53 25.87 7.29
C ALA A 51 -11.47 24.51 6.55
N GLY A 52 -10.52 23.65 6.93
CA GLY A 52 -10.37 22.33 6.33
C GLY A 52 -11.11 21.23 7.08
N ARG A 53 -11.80 21.53 8.18
CA ARG A 53 -12.65 20.56 8.89
C ARG A 53 -13.92 20.25 8.09
N MET A 54 -14.28 18.98 8.02
CA MET A 54 -15.53 18.50 7.42
C MET A 54 -16.21 17.45 8.29
N ASN A 55 -17.52 17.26 8.06
CA ASN A 55 -18.24 16.12 8.63
C ASN A 55 -17.87 14.86 7.84
N PRO A 56 -17.46 13.78 8.51
CA PRO A 56 -17.07 12.57 7.83
C PRO A 56 -18.31 11.90 7.21
N PRO A 57 -18.23 11.41 5.96
CA PRO A 57 -19.32 10.68 5.32
C PRO A 57 -19.58 9.29 5.92
N CYS A 58 -18.60 8.68 6.60
CA CYS A 58 -18.78 7.37 7.23
C CYS A 58 -19.34 7.52 8.66
N PRO A 59 -20.43 6.81 9.00
CA PRO A 59 -21.08 6.92 10.31
C PRO A 59 -20.21 6.44 11.48
N VAL A 60 -19.18 5.63 11.21
CA VAL A 60 -18.24 5.10 12.22
C VAL A 60 -16.85 5.73 12.13
N ALA A 61 -16.67 6.82 11.39
CA ALA A 61 -15.37 7.47 11.18
C ALA A 61 -14.65 7.87 12.47
N ALA A 62 -15.41 8.27 13.50
CA ALA A 62 -14.86 8.64 14.80
C ALA A 62 -14.24 7.46 15.57
N LEU A 63 -14.67 6.23 15.27
CA LEU A 63 -14.28 5.01 16.00
C LEU A 63 -13.30 4.15 15.21
N CYS A 64 -13.58 3.93 13.93
CA CYS A 64 -12.83 3.04 13.05
C CYS A 64 -11.40 3.56 12.80
N GLY A 65 -10.39 2.70 12.98
CA GLY A 65 -8.99 3.04 12.72
C GLY A 65 -8.60 3.09 11.24
N GLY A 66 -9.49 2.73 10.32
CA GLY A 66 -9.16 2.55 8.90
C GLY A 66 -9.04 3.84 8.08
N CYS A 67 -9.68 4.93 8.50
CA CYS A 67 -9.79 6.19 7.76
C CYS A 67 -9.65 7.42 8.69
N ALA A 68 -8.49 7.56 9.33
CA ALA A 68 -8.25 8.57 10.36
C ALA A 68 -8.31 10.05 9.90
N MET A 69 -8.34 10.33 8.60
CA MET A 69 -8.37 11.69 8.04
C MET A 69 -9.74 12.08 7.47
N GLN A 70 -10.84 11.34 7.73
CA GLN A 70 -12.17 11.70 7.20
C GLN A 70 -12.75 13.02 7.68
N PHE A 71 -12.25 13.55 8.80
CA PHE A 71 -12.63 14.87 9.30
C PHE A 71 -11.93 16.01 8.56
N ILE A 72 -11.00 15.70 7.65
CA ILE A 72 -10.17 16.65 6.91
C ILE A 72 -10.66 16.71 5.46
N SER A 73 -10.87 17.91 4.94
CA SER A 73 -11.25 18.14 3.56
C SER A 73 -10.20 17.56 2.58
N PRO A 74 -10.60 17.02 1.42
CA PRO A 74 -9.65 16.45 0.47
C PRO A 74 -8.48 17.40 0.07
N PRO A 75 -8.71 18.71 -0.17
CA PRO A 75 -7.61 19.65 -0.41
C PRO A 75 -6.60 19.72 0.74
N GLN A 76 -7.06 19.76 2.00
CA GLN A 76 -6.16 19.81 3.14
C GLN A 76 -5.48 18.44 3.39
N GLN A 77 -6.12 17.31 3.06
CA GLN A 77 -5.46 16.01 3.08
C GLN A 77 -4.28 15.97 2.08
N ALA A 78 -4.51 16.44 0.86
CA ALA A 78 -3.49 16.51 -0.19
C ALA A 78 -2.31 17.40 0.23
N GLU A 79 -2.59 18.58 0.80
CA GLU A 79 -1.59 19.50 1.32
C GLU A 79 -0.75 18.85 2.43
N VAL A 80 -1.40 18.29 3.45
CA VAL A 80 -0.74 17.65 4.59
C VAL A 80 0.16 16.50 4.15
N LYS A 81 -0.34 15.62 3.29
CA LYS A 81 0.43 14.46 2.79
C LYS A 81 1.59 14.88 1.89
N SER A 82 1.38 15.88 1.02
CA SER A 82 2.46 16.47 0.22
C SER A 82 3.53 17.12 1.10
N GLY A 83 3.10 17.77 2.18
CA GLY A 83 3.97 18.32 3.21
C GLY A 83 4.82 17.25 3.90
N TRP A 84 4.25 16.08 4.23
CA TRP A 84 5.01 14.97 4.81
C TRP A 84 6.13 14.48 3.89
N VAL A 85 5.82 14.31 2.60
CA VAL A 85 6.81 13.86 1.59
C VAL A 85 7.89 14.92 1.38
N SER A 86 7.51 16.15 1.06
CA SER A 86 8.48 17.24 0.84
C SER A 86 9.37 17.49 2.07
N HIS A 87 8.79 17.47 3.28
CA HIS A 87 9.56 17.63 4.51
C HIS A 87 10.53 16.48 4.74
N ALA A 88 10.13 15.23 4.50
CA ALA A 88 11.00 14.08 4.69
C ALA A 88 12.22 14.14 3.76
N PHE A 89 12.01 14.51 2.48
CA PHE A 89 13.06 14.55 1.46
C PHE A 89 13.83 15.89 1.40
N LYS A 90 13.60 16.82 2.34
CA LYS A 90 14.20 18.17 2.33
C LYS A 90 15.73 18.22 2.22
N SER A 91 16.45 17.18 2.69
CA SER A 91 17.91 17.11 2.65
C SER A 91 18.47 16.70 1.27
N VAL A 92 17.60 16.16 0.40
CA VAL A 92 17.97 15.61 -0.91
C VAL A 92 17.29 16.29 -2.09
N ILE A 93 16.16 16.97 -1.87
CA ILE A 93 15.55 17.87 -2.87
C ILE A 93 16.55 18.99 -3.20
N GLY A 94 16.77 19.22 -4.49
CA GLY A 94 17.56 20.33 -5.02
C GLY A 94 16.69 21.40 -5.68
N ALA A 95 17.30 22.50 -6.11
CA ALA A 95 16.60 23.59 -6.80
C ALA A 95 15.94 23.14 -8.12
N ASP A 96 16.56 22.19 -8.82
CA ASP A 96 16.09 21.66 -10.11
C ASP A 96 15.23 20.39 -9.95
N THR A 97 14.88 20.00 -8.73
CA THR A 97 14.01 18.84 -8.49
C THR A 97 12.56 19.21 -8.79
N ASP A 98 11.93 18.49 -9.72
CA ASP A 98 10.50 18.61 -9.99
C ASP A 98 9.69 17.92 -8.88
N PHE A 99 9.02 18.71 -8.03
CA PHE A 99 8.15 18.19 -6.98
C PHE A 99 6.69 18.19 -7.43
N ILE A 100 6.15 16.99 -7.61
CA ILE A 100 4.76 16.75 -8.01
C ILE A 100 3.96 16.43 -6.74
N ALA A 101 3.16 17.41 -6.29
CA ALA A 101 2.30 17.28 -5.13
C ALA A 101 1.08 16.37 -5.40
N ILE A 102 0.40 16.00 -4.32
CA ILE A 102 -0.86 15.27 -4.39
C ILE A 102 -1.98 16.20 -4.88
N GLU A 103 -2.75 15.74 -5.85
CA GLU A 103 -4.02 16.35 -6.23
C GLU A 103 -5.18 15.80 -5.38
N PRO A 104 -6.16 16.63 -4.99
CA PRO A 104 -7.21 16.26 -4.03
C PRO A 104 -8.28 15.31 -4.56
N GLU A 105 -8.39 15.14 -5.88
CA GLU A 105 -9.38 14.28 -6.51
C GLU A 105 -8.78 12.92 -6.83
N GLN A 106 -9.19 11.89 -6.08
CA GLN A 106 -8.66 10.54 -6.22
C GLN A 106 -9.74 9.49 -6.04
N ALA A 107 -9.59 8.39 -6.77
CA ALA A 107 -10.39 7.21 -6.52
C ALA A 107 -10.17 6.73 -5.08
N ILE A 108 -11.25 6.28 -4.43
CA ILE A 108 -11.26 5.98 -2.98
C ILE A 108 -11.34 4.47 -2.70
N HIS A 109 -11.52 3.65 -3.74
CA HIS A 109 -11.83 2.24 -3.57
C HIS A 109 -10.57 1.40 -3.40
N ARG A 110 -10.50 0.75 -2.25
CA ARG A 110 -9.51 -0.27 -1.92
C ARG A 110 -9.98 -1.60 -2.48
N ARG A 111 -9.08 -2.27 -3.18
CA ARG A 111 -9.30 -3.62 -3.74
C ARG A 111 -8.83 -4.74 -2.80
N ARG A 112 -8.08 -4.38 -1.75
CA ARG A 112 -7.52 -5.32 -0.78
C ARG A 112 -7.99 -4.97 0.61
N VAL A 113 -8.47 -5.97 1.34
CA VAL A 113 -9.03 -5.81 2.68
C VAL A 113 -8.66 -6.99 3.56
N ARG A 114 -8.49 -6.71 4.86
CA ARG A 114 -8.49 -7.72 5.93
C ARG A 114 -9.50 -7.26 6.96
N TRP A 115 -10.61 -7.98 7.04
CA TRP A 115 -11.60 -7.80 8.09
C TRP A 115 -11.25 -8.69 9.28
N PHE A 116 -11.39 -8.15 10.48
CA PHE A 116 -11.30 -8.91 11.72
C PHE A 116 -12.69 -9.33 12.17
N VAL A 117 -12.77 -10.53 12.74
CA VAL A 117 -14.05 -11.04 13.27
C VAL A 117 -14.31 -10.40 14.63
N GLY A 118 -15.37 -9.60 14.70
CA GLY A 118 -15.95 -9.08 15.93
C GLY A 118 -17.17 -9.88 16.36
N ARG A 119 -17.63 -9.64 17.59
CA ARG A 119 -18.87 -10.21 18.12
C ARG A 119 -19.59 -9.18 18.97
N ASP A 120 -20.89 -9.08 18.78
CA ASP A 120 -21.81 -8.36 19.67
C ASP A 120 -23.00 -9.25 20.04
N ASP A 121 -24.01 -8.66 20.70
CA ASP A 121 -25.23 -9.37 21.12
C ASP A 121 -26.05 -9.92 19.95
N ARG A 122 -25.82 -9.43 18.72
CA ARG A 122 -26.56 -9.85 17.52
C ARG A 122 -25.91 -11.05 16.87
N SER A 123 -24.62 -10.93 16.54
CA SER A 123 -23.91 -11.93 15.75
C SER A 123 -22.39 -11.72 15.76
N HIS A 124 -21.66 -12.64 15.13
CA HIS A 124 -20.34 -12.31 14.61
C HIS A 124 -20.47 -11.34 13.43
N PHE A 125 -19.45 -10.52 13.22
CA PHE A 125 -19.39 -9.57 12.12
C PHE A 125 -17.95 -9.36 11.64
N LEU A 126 -17.81 -8.83 10.44
CA LEU A 126 -16.53 -8.46 9.84
C LEU A 126 -16.36 -6.94 9.94
N GLY A 127 -15.32 -6.51 10.64
CA GLY A 127 -15.01 -5.10 10.86
C GLY A 127 -13.52 -4.79 10.77
N PHE A 128 -13.20 -3.53 11.02
CA PHE A 128 -11.82 -3.08 11.25
C PHE A 128 -11.63 -2.75 12.72
N TYR A 129 -10.40 -2.81 13.21
CA TYR A 129 -10.13 -2.40 14.58
C TYR A 129 -10.41 -0.91 14.80
N ALA A 130 -10.92 -0.59 15.99
CA ALA A 130 -11.02 0.77 16.46
C ALA A 130 -9.64 1.40 16.62
N GLN A 131 -9.59 2.73 16.65
CA GLN A 131 -8.34 3.47 16.77
C GLN A 131 -7.55 3.03 18.02
N ALA A 132 -6.32 2.57 17.80
CA ALA A 132 -5.39 2.12 18.85
C ALA A 132 -5.91 0.97 19.75
N THR A 133 -6.86 0.16 19.30
CA THR A 133 -7.32 -1.06 20.00
C THR A 133 -7.27 -2.30 19.10
N HIS A 134 -7.69 -3.46 19.62
CA HIS A 134 -7.93 -4.68 18.86
C HIS A 134 -9.43 -5.05 18.83
N ASP A 135 -10.29 -4.06 19.06
CA ASP A 135 -11.74 -4.25 19.09
C ASP A 135 -12.30 -3.95 17.71
N ALA A 136 -12.92 -4.94 17.07
CA ALA A 136 -13.52 -4.74 15.75
C ALA A 136 -14.76 -3.84 15.86
N VAL A 137 -14.86 -2.87 14.96
CA VAL A 137 -16.00 -1.95 14.84
C VAL A 137 -16.97 -2.50 13.80
N ARG A 138 -18.23 -2.72 14.20
CA ARG A 138 -19.30 -3.08 13.27
C ARG A 138 -19.59 -1.89 12.36
N HIS A 139 -19.66 -2.13 11.06
CA HIS A 139 -20.18 -1.20 10.07
C HIS A 139 -21.08 -1.94 9.11
N ASP A 140 -22.12 -1.30 8.57
CA ASP A 140 -23.01 -1.93 7.58
C ASP A 140 -22.49 -1.73 6.14
N HIS A 141 -21.64 -0.71 5.95
CA HIS A 141 -21.03 -0.39 4.67
C HIS A 141 -19.69 0.31 4.90
N CYS A 142 -18.69 -0.02 4.06
CA CYS A 142 -17.41 0.68 4.04
C CYS A 142 -17.24 1.41 2.70
N MET A 143 -17.30 2.75 2.74
CA MET A 143 -17.26 3.60 1.54
C MET A 143 -15.94 3.51 0.75
N VAL A 144 -14.84 3.14 1.42
CA VAL A 144 -13.53 2.97 0.78
C VAL A 144 -13.33 1.55 0.23
N LEU A 145 -14.33 0.68 0.32
CA LEU A 145 -14.32 -0.59 -0.40
C LEU A 145 -15.20 -0.47 -1.65
N THR A 146 -14.95 -1.33 -2.62
CA THR A 146 -15.81 -1.47 -3.79
C THR A 146 -17.19 -2.02 -3.41
N PRO A 147 -18.21 -1.84 -4.26
CA PRO A 147 -19.50 -2.52 -4.09
C PRO A 147 -19.35 -4.04 -4.00
N GLU A 148 -18.45 -4.65 -4.77
CA GLU A 148 -18.22 -6.10 -4.78
C GLU A 148 -17.64 -6.58 -3.44
N LEU A 149 -16.68 -5.88 -2.85
CA LEU A 149 -16.14 -6.24 -1.53
C LEU A 149 -17.16 -6.03 -0.41
N ASN A 150 -17.97 -4.98 -0.48
CA ASN A 150 -19.07 -4.80 0.47
C ASN A 150 -20.12 -5.92 0.34
N GLY A 151 -20.45 -6.33 -0.88
CA GLY A 151 -21.34 -7.46 -1.17
C GLY A 151 -20.78 -8.80 -0.67
N LEU A 152 -19.49 -9.06 -0.91
CA LEU A 152 -18.80 -10.23 -0.39
C LEU A 152 -18.85 -10.29 1.14
N ARG A 153 -18.62 -9.15 1.81
CA ARG A 153 -18.69 -9.08 3.28
C ARG A 153 -20.08 -9.46 3.79
N ALA A 154 -21.12 -8.87 3.22
CA ALA A 154 -22.50 -9.17 3.59
C ALA A 154 -22.83 -10.66 3.40
N LEU A 155 -22.39 -11.25 2.28
CA LEU A 155 -22.54 -12.67 1.99
C LEU A 155 -21.80 -13.57 3.00
N ILE A 156 -20.60 -13.17 3.44
CA ILE A 156 -19.87 -13.93 4.47
C ILE A 156 -20.58 -13.86 5.81
N GLU A 157 -21.04 -12.66 6.22
CA GLU A 157 -21.75 -12.48 7.49
C GLU A 157 -23.10 -13.20 7.52
N SER A 158 -23.75 -13.40 6.37
CA SER A 158 -25.03 -14.12 6.26
C SER A 158 -24.89 -15.64 6.17
N ASP A 159 -23.96 -16.12 5.33
CA ASP A 159 -23.93 -17.54 4.92
C ASP A 159 -22.83 -18.34 5.60
N LEU A 160 -21.82 -17.70 6.19
CA LEU A 160 -20.68 -18.39 6.78
C LEU A 160 -20.72 -18.31 8.32
N SER A 161 -20.50 -19.45 8.97
CA SER A 161 -20.15 -19.44 10.39
C SER A 161 -18.74 -18.89 10.58
N LEU A 162 -18.63 -17.75 11.27
CA LEU A 162 -17.37 -17.11 11.63
C LEU A 162 -16.77 -17.64 12.94
N VAL A 163 -17.34 -18.70 13.52
CA VAL A 163 -16.80 -19.33 14.73
C VAL A 163 -15.42 -19.90 14.42
N ASN A 164 -14.42 -19.54 15.24
CA ASN A 164 -12.99 -19.88 15.06
C ASN A 164 -12.29 -19.24 13.86
N VAL A 165 -12.95 -18.32 13.14
CA VAL A 165 -12.31 -17.46 12.15
C VAL A 165 -11.79 -16.22 12.86
N GLU A 166 -10.51 -15.90 12.69
CA GLU A 166 -9.88 -14.73 13.30
C GLU A 166 -10.01 -13.52 12.38
N SER A 167 -9.77 -13.73 11.09
CA SER A 167 -9.87 -12.68 10.08
C SER A 167 -10.18 -13.24 8.69
N VAL A 168 -10.68 -12.35 7.83
CA VAL A 168 -10.95 -12.65 6.42
C VAL A 168 -10.19 -11.65 5.56
N GLN A 169 -9.28 -12.13 4.71
CA GLN A 169 -8.65 -11.31 3.69
C GLN A 169 -9.37 -11.47 2.36
N ALA A 170 -9.53 -10.38 1.62
CA ALA A 170 -10.02 -10.42 0.26
C ALA A 170 -9.18 -9.50 -0.64
N VAL A 171 -8.87 -10.00 -1.84
CA VAL A 171 -8.17 -9.25 -2.90
C VAL A 171 -9.02 -9.34 -4.16
N GLN A 172 -9.62 -8.21 -4.54
CA GLN A 172 -10.36 -8.05 -5.78
C GLN A 172 -9.40 -7.77 -6.93
N LEU A 173 -9.55 -8.58 -7.97
CA LEU A 173 -8.79 -8.58 -9.22
C LEU A 173 -9.72 -8.18 -10.37
N HIS A 174 -9.21 -8.14 -11.60
CA HIS A 174 -10.01 -7.73 -12.76
C HIS A 174 -11.19 -8.70 -13.00
N ASP A 175 -10.96 -9.99 -12.80
CA ASP A 175 -11.87 -11.08 -13.19
C ASP A 175 -12.34 -11.95 -12.00
N GLY A 176 -11.94 -11.63 -10.77
CA GLY A 176 -12.40 -12.36 -9.58
C GLY A 176 -11.86 -11.84 -8.25
N ILE A 177 -12.15 -12.58 -7.17
CA ILE A 177 -11.71 -12.25 -5.81
C ILE A 177 -11.10 -13.49 -5.15
N HIS A 178 -9.86 -13.35 -4.69
CA HIS A 178 -9.27 -14.30 -3.74
C HIS A 178 -9.76 -13.98 -2.33
N VAL A 179 -10.34 -14.98 -1.65
CA VAL A 179 -10.84 -14.86 -0.28
C VAL A 179 -10.10 -15.84 0.61
N ILE A 180 -9.43 -15.33 1.65
CA ILE A 180 -8.62 -16.12 2.57
C ILE A 180 -9.24 -16.05 3.96
N LEU A 181 -9.70 -17.18 4.46
CA LEU A 181 -10.13 -17.33 5.84
C LEU A 181 -8.92 -17.69 6.70
N GLU A 182 -8.63 -16.88 7.71
CA GLU A 182 -7.58 -17.15 8.69
C GLU A 182 -8.20 -17.74 9.94
N SER A 183 -7.84 -18.98 10.25
CA SER A 183 -8.44 -19.73 11.34
C SER A 183 -7.50 -20.84 11.82
N THR A 184 -7.67 -21.25 13.08
CA THR A 184 -6.87 -22.32 13.70
C THR A 184 -7.20 -23.71 13.12
N SER A 185 -8.43 -23.91 12.66
CA SER A 185 -8.89 -25.14 12.00
C SER A 185 -9.49 -24.82 10.62
N ALA A 186 -9.49 -25.80 9.72
CA ALA A 186 -10.01 -25.65 8.37
C ALA A 186 -11.51 -25.28 8.42
N PRO A 187 -11.91 -24.10 7.90
CA PRO A 187 -13.30 -23.70 7.92
C PRO A 187 -14.07 -24.48 6.84
N VAL A 188 -15.31 -24.84 7.16
CA VAL A 188 -16.25 -25.39 6.18
C VAL A 188 -16.91 -24.21 5.47
N ILE A 189 -16.83 -24.20 4.14
CA ILE A 189 -17.48 -23.17 3.32
C ILE A 189 -18.72 -23.76 2.69
N ASP A 190 -19.87 -23.41 3.26
CA ASP A 190 -21.19 -23.72 2.71
C ASP A 190 -21.90 -22.41 2.32
N ILE A 191 -21.47 -21.85 1.20
CA ILE A 191 -22.05 -20.61 0.67
C ILE A 191 -22.98 -20.98 -0.47
N ALA A 192 -24.28 -20.77 -0.25
CA ALA A 192 -25.34 -21.00 -1.21
C ALA A 192 -25.56 -19.79 -2.13
N SER A 193 -25.34 -18.58 -1.61
CA SER A 193 -25.57 -17.34 -2.35
C SER A 193 -24.51 -17.13 -3.44
N ALA A 194 -24.97 -16.69 -4.62
CA ALA A 194 -24.08 -16.28 -5.69
C ALA A 194 -23.49 -14.89 -5.39
N HIS A 195 -22.25 -14.68 -5.82
CA HIS A 195 -21.60 -13.38 -5.81
C HIS A 195 -21.41 -12.88 -7.24
N VAL A 196 -21.44 -11.56 -7.45
CA VAL A 196 -21.34 -10.93 -8.78
C VAL A 196 -20.00 -11.22 -9.48
N MET A 197 -18.92 -11.36 -8.69
CA MET A 197 -17.61 -11.79 -9.18
C MET A 197 -17.31 -13.24 -8.84
N ALA A 198 -16.47 -13.88 -9.66
CA ALA A 198 -15.93 -15.19 -9.36
C ALA A 198 -15.11 -15.17 -8.06
N LEU A 199 -15.38 -16.12 -7.16
CA LEU A 199 -14.66 -16.27 -5.91
C LEU A 199 -13.75 -17.51 -5.95
N GLN A 200 -12.55 -17.37 -5.38
CA GLN A 200 -11.67 -18.49 -5.04
C GLN A 200 -11.35 -18.44 -3.55
N TRP A 201 -11.72 -19.50 -2.84
CA TRP A 201 -11.61 -19.59 -1.40
C TRP A 201 -10.36 -20.33 -0.97
N TRP A 202 -9.71 -19.78 0.06
CA TRP A 202 -8.49 -20.27 0.65
C TRP A 202 -8.63 -20.29 2.17
N TRP A 203 -7.87 -21.19 2.79
CA TRP A 203 -7.65 -21.22 4.23
C TRP A 203 -6.18 -20.98 4.50
N ARG A 204 -5.89 -20.07 5.43
CA ARG A 204 -4.55 -19.89 5.97
C ARG A 204 -4.54 -20.32 7.43
N ASP A 205 -3.67 -21.29 7.74
CA ASP A 205 -3.52 -21.83 9.09
C ASP A 205 -2.62 -20.92 9.96
N SER A 206 -2.49 -21.28 11.24
CA SER A 206 -1.63 -20.57 12.20
C SER A 206 -0.14 -20.58 11.83
N LYS A 207 0.30 -21.46 10.92
CA LYS A 207 1.67 -21.51 10.38
C LYS A 207 1.82 -20.66 9.12
N GLN A 208 0.82 -19.83 8.79
CA GLN A 208 0.78 -18.98 7.60
C GLN A 208 0.81 -19.76 6.27
N ILE A 209 0.38 -21.03 6.27
CA ILE A 209 0.30 -21.83 5.06
C ILE A 209 -1.09 -21.68 4.44
N THR A 210 -1.14 -21.12 3.24
CA THR A 210 -2.37 -20.92 2.46
C THR A 210 -2.68 -22.16 1.61
N ARG A 211 -3.91 -22.69 1.71
CA ARG A 211 -4.40 -23.86 0.96
C ARG A 211 -5.77 -23.59 0.34
N PRO A 212 -6.06 -24.11 -0.85
CA PRO A 212 -7.38 -23.92 -1.46
C PRO A 212 -8.45 -24.72 -0.71
N LEU A 213 -9.56 -24.06 -0.39
CA LEU A 213 -10.74 -24.70 0.21
C LEU A 213 -11.71 -25.24 -0.84
N LYS A 214 -11.71 -24.66 -2.04
CA LYS A 214 -12.50 -25.13 -3.19
C LYS A 214 -11.58 -25.46 -4.37
N LYS A 215 -11.89 -26.55 -5.07
CA LYS A 215 -11.25 -26.99 -6.31
C LYS A 215 -12.30 -27.09 -7.43
N PRO A 216 -11.91 -26.91 -8.72
CA PRO A 216 -10.58 -26.53 -9.20
C PRO A 216 -10.18 -25.11 -8.76
N VAL A 217 -8.88 -24.87 -8.62
CA VAL A 217 -8.36 -23.53 -8.28
C VAL A 217 -8.50 -22.63 -9.49
N LYS A 218 -9.14 -21.48 -9.32
CA LYS A 218 -9.24 -20.44 -10.34
C LYS A 218 -8.02 -19.53 -10.28
N ALA A 219 -7.47 -19.22 -11.46
CA ALA A 219 -6.51 -18.13 -11.63
C ALA A 219 -7.27 -16.83 -11.86
N PHE A 220 -6.77 -15.74 -11.29
CA PHE A 220 -7.31 -14.40 -11.47
C PHE A 220 -6.20 -13.44 -11.85
N HIS A 221 -6.57 -12.35 -12.49
CA HIS A 221 -5.65 -11.48 -13.20
C HIS A 221 -5.82 -10.02 -12.79
N ASP A 222 -4.72 -9.29 -12.76
CA ASP A 222 -4.76 -7.83 -12.74
C ASP A 222 -4.57 -7.28 -14.16
N LEU A 223 -5.23 -6.15 -14.46
CA LEU A 223 -5.15 -5.49 -15.76
C LEU A 223 -4.31 -4.21 -15.64
N LEU A 224 -3.11 -4.23 -16.22
CA LEU A 224 -2.09 -3.20 -16.03
C LEU A 224 -1.76 -2.47 -17.35
N PRO A 225 -1.55 -1.15 -17.32
CA PRO A 225 -1.16 -0.38 -18.51
C PRO A 225 0.28 -0.71 -18.92
N ALA A 226 0.50 -0.94 -20.21
CA ALA A 226 1.80 -1.24 -20.81
C ALA A 226 1.99 -0.44 -22.10
N GLY A 227 2.44 0.82 -21.99
CA GLY A 227 2.56 1.71 -23.13
C GLY A 227 1.19 2.07 -23.70
N GLN A 228 0.89 1.65 -24.93
CA GLN A 228 -0.40 1.91 -25.59
C GLN A 228 -1.40 0.75 -25.46
N SER A 229 -1.05 -0.32 -24.75
CA SER A 229 -1.92 -1.47 -24.51
C SER A 229 -2.09 -1.74 -23.01
N ASN A 230 -2.90 -2.75 -22.68
CA ASN A 230 -2.97 -3.33 -21.35
C ASN A 230 -2.45 -4.76 -21.39
N ILE A 231 -1.93 -5.23 -20.27
CA ILE A 231 -1.54 -6.61 -20.06
C ILE A 231 -2.24 -7.20 -18.85
N GLU A 232 -2.42 -8.51 -18.88
CA GLU A 232 -2.89 -9.27 -17.74
C GLU A 232 -1.69 -9.92 -17.05
N ILE A 233 -1.66 -9.84 -15.72
CA ILE A 233 -0.74 -10.63 -14.90
C ILE A 233 -1.55 -11.50 -13.95
N THR A 234 -1.18 -12.77 -13.83
CA THR A 234 -1.78 -13.67 -12.84
C THR A 234 -1.33 -13.24 -11.44
N VAL A 235 -2.27 -13.17 -10.51
CA VAL A 235 -2.03 -12.85 -9.10
C VAL A 235 -2.52 -14.01 -8.25
N GLY A 236 -1.67 -14.55 -7.39
CA GLY A 236 -2.02 -15.58 -6.42
C GLY A 236 -2.57 -15.01 -5.11
N PRO A 237 -3.04 -15.89 -4.20
CA PRO A 237 -3.65 -15.45 -2.93
C PRO A 237 -2.66 -14.79 -1.96
N ASP A 238 -1.38 -15.18 -2.01
CA ASP A 238 -0.34 -14.66 -1.13
C ASP A 238 0.48 -13.54 -1.79
N ASP A 239 0.20 -13.22 -3.05
CA ASP A 239 0.93 -12.21 -3.79
C ASP A 239 0.52 -10.81 -3.37
N PHE A 240 1.50 -9.93 -3.26
CA PHE A 240 1.24 -8.53 -2.96
C PHE A 240 0.76 -7.80 -4.22
N VAL A 241 -0.35 -7.07 -4.07
CA VAL A 241 -0.82 -6.07 -5.01
C VAL A 241 -1.04 -4.75 -4.28
N GLN A 242 -0.93 -3.64 -5.00
CA GLN A 242 -1.23 -2.32 -4.46
C GLN A 242 -2.67 -2.26 -3.95
N GLY A 243 -2.90 -1.48 -2.89
CA GLY A 243 -4.20 -1.41 -2.22
C GLY A 243 -5.34 -0.85 -3.07
N GLN A 244 -5.01 -0.20 -4.18
CA GLN A 244 -5.92 0.48 -5.10
C GLN A 244 -5.50 0.21 -6.55
N ILE A 245 -6.46 -0.01 -7.44
CA ILE A 245 -6.22 -0.28 -8.87
C ILE A 245 -5.67 0.97 -9.56
N GLU A 246 -6.39 2.09 -9.47
CA GLU A 246 -6.04 3.34 -10.16
C GLU A 246 -4.70 3.88 -9.64
N GLY A 247 -4.45 3.72 -8.35
CA GLY A 247 -3.16 4.03 -7.72
C GLY A 247 -1.99 3.23 -8.29
N ASN A 248 -2.17 1.92 -8.47
CA ASN A 248 -1.17 1.06 -9.13
C ASN A 248 -0.91 1.50 -10.57
N GLN A 249 -1.99 1.78 -11.31
CA GLN A 249 -1.90 2.22 -12.70
C GLN A 249 -1.18 3.57 -12.82
N ALA A 250 -1.41 4.49 -11.87
CA ALA A 250 -0.70 5.77 -11.80
C ALA A 250 0.81 5.58 -11.51
N LEU A 251 1.17 4.66 -10.61
CA LEU A 251 2.58 4.29 -10.37
C LEU A 251 3.23 3.74 -11.65
N ILE A 252 2.59 2.78 -12.32
CA ILE A 252 3.10 2.15 -13.54
C ILE A 252 3.24 3.19 -14.67
N ALA A 253 2.24 4.04 -14.86
CA ALA A 253 2.29 5.11 -15.85
C ALA A 253 3.44 6.09 -15.56
N GLN A 254 3.64 6.45 -14.28
CA GLN A 254 4.75 7.33 -13.90
C GLN A 254 6.12 6.66 -14.15
N ILE A 255 6.23 5.35 -13.88
CA ILE A 255 7.45 4.58 -14.17
C ILE A 255 7.73 4.60 -15.67
N GLN A 256 6.73 4.33 -16.51
CA GLN A 256 6.87 4.34 -17.97
C GLN A 256 7.30 5.72 -18.49
N GLN A 257 6.70 6.79 -17.95
CA GLN A 257 7.08 8.17 -18.30
C GLN A 257 8.53 8.49 -17.89
N TRP A 258 8.92 8.15 -16.66
CA TRP A 258 10.26 8.48 -16.14
C TRP A 258 11.35 7.55 -16.67
N ALA A 259 11.04 6.32 -17.05
CA ALA A 259 12.00 5.37 -17.58
C ALA A 259 12.61 5.88 -18.90
N GLY A 260 11.77 6.36 -19.82
CA GLY A 260 12.21 6.70 -21.18
C GLY A 260 12.76 5.47 -21.91
N PRO A 261 13.67 5.64 -22.89
CA PRO A 261 14.29 4.51 -23.59
C PRO A 261 15.13 3.66 -22.63
N VAL A 262 14.76 2.39 -22.48
CA VAL A 262 15.39 1.43 -21.56
C VAL A 262 15.54 0.09 -22.28
N ARG A 263 16.69 -0.57 -22.14
CA ARG A 263 16.92 -1.92 -22.70
C ARG A 263 17.16 -2.97 -21.62
N ARG A 264 17.65 -2.57 -20.45
CA ARG A 264 17.91 -3.46 -19.31
C ARG A 264 17.35 -2.87 -18.01
N ILE A 265 16.43 -3.59 -17.39
CA ILE A 265 15.78 -3.22 -16.12
C ILE A 265 16.29 -4.17 -15.02
N ALA A 266 16.72 -3.60 -13.90
CA ALA A 266 16.86 -4.33 -12.65
C ALA A 266 15.66 -3.97 -11.75
N ASP A 267 14.95 -4.97 -11.24
CA ASP A 267 13.79 -4.79 -10.36
C ASP A 267 14.05 -5.50 -9.02
N LEU A 268 14.43 -4.75 -8.00
CA LEU A 268 14.72 -5.32 -6.67
C LEU A 268 13.52 -5.04 -5.77
N PHE A 269 13.08 -6.08 -5.04
CA PHE A 269 11.76 -6.17 -4.39
C PHE A 269 10.63 -6.32 -5.41
N CYS A 270 10.86 -7.10 -6.47
CA CYS A 270 10.00 -7.11 -7.65
C CYS A 270 8.61 -7.72 -7.44
N GLY A 271 8.37 -8.43 -6.32
CA GLY A 271 7.14 -9.19 -6.11
C GLY A 271 6.82 -10.10 -7.29
N ILE A 272 5.64 -9.94 -7.87
CA ILE A 272 5.16 -10.68 -9.05
C ILE A 272 5.51 -10.03 -10.41
N GLY A 273 6.38 -9.02 -10.41
CA GLY A 273 6.73 -8.25 -11.61
C GLY A 273 5.72 -7.15 -11.95
N ASN A 274 4.94 -6.69 -10.96
CA ASN A 274 3.87 -5.70 -11.12
C ASN A 274 4.34 -4.39 -11.79
N LEU A 275 5.56 -3.94 -11.51
CA LEU A 275 6.09 -2.67 -12.03
C LEU A 275 6.96 -2.85 -13.27
N SER A 276 7.82 -3.88 -13.29
CA SER A 276 8.79 -4.10 -14.36
C SER A 276 8.21 -4.78 -15.61
N LEU A 277 7.26 -5.72 -15.46
CA LEU A 277 6.70 -6.43 -16.62
C LEU A 277 5.88 -5.52 -17.55
N PRO A 278 5.01 -4.61 -17.06
CA PRO A 278 4.33 -3.67 -17.95
C PRO A 278 5.30 -2.74 -18.69
N LEU A 279 6.38 -2.31 -18.01
CA LEU A 279 7.43 -1.51 -18.65
C LEU A 279 8.17 -2.32 -19.72
N ALA A 280 8.50 -3.58 -19.44
CA ALA A 280 9.18 -4.45 -20.39
C ALA A 280 8.33 -4.75 -21.63
N VAL A 281 7.01 -4.91 -21.49
CA VAL A 281 6.10 -5.02 -22.64
C VAL A 281 6.08 -3.74 -23.46
N ALA A 282 6.06 -2.58 -22.80
CA ALA A 282 6.03 -1.29 -23.47
C ALA A 282 7.32 -0.96 -24.25
N THR A 283 8.48 -1.50 -23.82
CA THR A 283 9.79 -1.09 -24.35
C THR A 283 10.59 -2.22 -25.01
N GLY A 284 10.22 -3.49 -24.78
CA GLY A 284 11.00 -4.65 -25.18
C GLY A 284 12.26 -4.88 -24.32
N ALA A 285 12.38 -4.23 -23.17
CA ALA A 285 13.54 -4.34 -22.29
C ALA A 285 13.65 -5.72 -21.63
N ALA A 286 14.88 -6.17 -21.42
CA ALA A 286 15.16 -7.34 -20.60
C ALA A 286 15.03 -6.99 -19.10
N VAL A 287 14.46 -7.90 -18.31
CA VAL A 287 14.23 -7.70 -16.86
C VAL A 287 15.03 -8.70 -16.03
N PHE A 288 15.71 -8.20 -15.01
CA PHE A 288 16.38 -9.00 -13.99
C PHE A 288 15.80 -8.63 -12.63
N GLY A 289 15.01 -9.53 -12.04
CA GLY A 289 14.27 -9.30 -10.81
C GLY A 289 14.79 -10.09 -9.62
N ALA A 290 14.60 -9.55 -8.42
CA ALA A 290 14.93 -10.20 -7.16
C ALA A 290 13.81 -10.01 -6.13
N GLU A 291 13.41 -11.09 -5.46
CA GLU A 291 12.38 -11.05 -4.42
C GLU A 291 12.68 -12.11 -3.34
N LEU A 292 12.35 -11.83 -2.08
CA LEU A 292 12.52 -12.77 -0.96
C LEU A 292 11.47 -13.89 -1.02
N ASN A 293 10.24 -13.56 -1.42
CA ASN A 293 9.14 -14.51 -1.50
C ASN A 293 9.24 -15.43 -2.73
N ALA A 294 9.54 -16.70 -2.49
CA ALA A 294 9.66 -17.70 -3.55
C ALA A 294 8.36 -17.96 -4.33
N ALA A 295 7.18 -17.75 -3.74
CA ALA A 295 5.91 -17.86 -4.46
C ALA A 295 5.76 -16.71 -5.47
N SER A 296 6.09 -15.49 -5.07
CA SER A 296 6.04 -14.32 -5.94
C SER A 296 7.06 -14.39 -7.08
N VAL A 297 8.27 -14.93 -6.83
CA VAL A 297 9.26 -15.20 -7.91
C VAL A 297 8.72 -16.20 -8.94
N ARG A 298 8.04 -17.27 -8.49
CA ARG A 298 7.40 -18.24 -9.40
C ARG A 298 6.27 -17.57 -10.21
N ALA A 299 5.46 -16.73 -9.58
CA ALA A 299 4.41 -15.97 -10.25
C ALA A 299 4.99 -14.99 -11.27
N ALA A 300 6.02 -14.21 -10.91
CA ALA A 300 6.72 -13.30 -11.82
C ALA A 300 7.30 -14.03 -13.04
N SER A 301 7.94 -15.18 -12.82
CA SER A 301 8.49 -16.01 -13.90
C SER A 301 7.40 -16.58 -14.82
N ALA A 302 6.26 -17.00 -14.26
CA ALA A 302 5.11 -17.47 -15.02
C ALA A 302 4.47 -16.33 -15.84
N ASN A 303 4.31 -15.16 -15.25
CA ASN A 303 3.80 -13.96 -15.91
C ASN A 303 4.71 -13.53 -17.07
N ALA A 304 6.03 -13.46 -16.85
CA ALA A 304 6.99 -13.17 -17.90
C ALA A 304 6.93 -14.17 -19.07
N LYS A 305 6.82 -15.47 -18.76
CA LYS A 305 6.69 -16.52 -19.78
C LYS A 305 5.40 -16.37 -20.58
N MET A 306 4.28 -16.09 -19.90
CA MET A 306 2.98 -15.83 -20.54
C MET A 306 3.05 -14.62 -21.48
N LEU A 307 3.72 -13.56 -21.05
CA LEU A 307 3.94 -12.33 -21.81
C LEU A 307 5.06 -12.44 -22.86
N LYS A 308 5.75 -13.58 -22.93
CA LYS A 308 6.87 -13.87 -23.86
C LYS A 308 8.02 -12.85 -23.76
N LEU A 309 8.35 -12.44 -22.53
CA LEU A 309 9.42 -11.47 -22.25
C LEU A 309 10.76 -12.14 -21.97
N ASP A 310 11.85 -11.43 -22.27
CA ASP A 310 13.19 -11.75 -21.76
C ASP A 310 13.31 -11.27 -20.32
N ALA A 311 12.87 -12.11 -19.37
CA ALA A 311 12.90 -11.77 -17.95
C ALA A 311 13.37 -12.95 -17.10
N GLN A 312 14.21 -12.65 -16.12
CA GLN A 312 14.76 -13.62 -15.17
C GLN A 312 14.50 -13.12 -13.75
N PHE A 313 14.00 -14.00 -12.89
CA PHE A 313 13.70 -13.68 -11.49
C PHE A 313 14.35 -14.71 -10.58
N GLU A 314 14.94 -14.25 -9.47
CA GLU A 314 15.54 -15.12 -8.47
C GLU A 314 15.04 -14.82 -7.05
N VAL A 315 15.12 -15.86 -6.22
CA VAL A 315 14.84 -15.74 -4.80
C VAL A 315 16.08 -15.23 -4.09
N ALA A 316 16.02 -14.01 -3.55
CA ALA A 316 17.15 -13.38 -2.86
C ALA A 316 16.68 -12.57 -1.64
N ASN A 317 17.42 -12.68 -0.55
CA ASN A 317 17.21 -11.81 0.61
C ASN A 317 17.98 -10.50 0.41
N LEU A 318 17.29 -9.49 -0.13
CA LEU A 318 17.84 -8.17 -0.41
C LEU A 318 18.24 -7.36 0.84
N PHE A 319 17.91 -7.87 2.04
CA PHE A 319 18.38 -7.32 3.31
C PHE A 319 19.69 -7.95 3.80
N GLU A 320 20.16 -9.01 3.14
CA GLU A 320 21.37 -9.77 3.44
C GLU A 320 22.29 -9.85 2.22
N SER A 321 23.37 -10.63 2.30
CA SER A 321 24.29 -10.79 1.18
C SER A 321 23.66 -11.63 0.08
N PHE A 322 23.74 -11.15 -1.16
CA PHE A 322 23.27 -11.83 -2.37
C PHE A 322 24.16 -11.46 -3.56
N ALA A 323 24.02 -12.20 -4.66
CA ALA A 323 24.77 -11.97 -5.90
C ALA A 323 24.30 -10.68 -6.57
N LEU A 324 25.23 -9.77 -6.88
CA LEU A 324 24.88 -8.49 -7.54
C LEU A 324 25.04 -8.56 -9.04
N GLU A 325 25.82 -9.52 -9.54
CA GLU A 325 26.25 -9.69 -10.92
C GLU A 325 25.10 -9.59 -11.94
N PRO A 326 23.91 -10.19 -11.70
CA PRO A 326 22.78 -10.07 -12.64
C PRO A 326 22.25 -8.64 -12.80
N TYR A 327 22.49 -7.77 -11.83
CA TYR A 327 21.86 -6.44 -11.73
C TYR A 327 22.82 -5.29 -12.09
N ILE A 328 24.10 -5.57 -12.34
CA ILE A 328 25.11 -4.56 -12.66
C ILE A 328 24.82 -3.92 -14.02
N GLY A 329 24.96 -2.59 -14.09
CA GLY A 329 24.91 -1.82 -15.34
C GLY A 329 23.53 -1.70 -15.96
N ALA A 330 22.46 -1.86 -15.18
CA ALA A 330 21.10 -1.65 -15.66
C ALA A 330 20.88 -0.21 -16.16
N ASP A 331 20.09 -0.05 -17.23
CA ASP A 331 19.66 1.27 -17.68
C ASP A 331 18.71 1.91 -16.65
N LEU A 332 17.87 1.08 -16.02
CA LEU A 332 16.96 1.47 -14.96
C LEU A 332 17.00 0.45 -13.82
N LEU A 333 17.17 0.94 -12.60
CA LEU A 333 16.92 0.20 -11.36
C LEU A 333 15.59 0.67 -10.77
N ILE A 334 14.65 -0.26 -10.58
CA ILE A 334 13.40 -0.05 -9.85
C ILE A 334 13.57 -0.60 -8.42
N LEU A 335 13.18 0.19 -7.42
CA LEU A 335 13.16 -0.19 -6.01
C LEU A 335 11.76 0.06 -5.44
N ASP A 336 11.07 -1.00 -5.01
CA ASP A 336 9.81 -0.91 -4.25
C ASP A 336 9.91 -1.67 -2.91
N PRO A 337 10.77 -1.23 -1.98
CA PRO A 337 11.00 -1.92 -0.72
C PRO A 337 9.79 -1.85 0.22
N PRO A 338 9.68 -2.78 1.20
CA PRO A 338 8.75 -2.61 2.33
C PRO A 338 9.13 -1.39 3.18
N ARG A 339 8.27 -1.02 4.15
CA ARG A 339 8.40 0.17 5.02
C ARG A 339 9.79 0.43 5.63
N ARG A 340 10.59 -0.61 5.85
CA ARG A 340 11.98 -0.46 6.37
C ARG A 340 12.95 0.18 5.35
N GLY A 341 12.59 0.26 4.07
CA GLY A 341 13.39 0.79 2.97
C GLY A 341 14.42 -0.18 2.41
N ALA A 342 15.21 0.31 1.45
CA ALA A 342 16.22 -0.40 0.65
C ALA A 342 17.67 -0.05 1.06
N LYS A 343 17.91 0.43 2.30
CA LYS A 343 19.22 0.88 2.81
C LYS A 343 20.43 0.06 2.32
N ARG A 344 20.35 -1.28 2.37
CA ARG A 344 21.44 -2.16 1.95
C ARG A 344 21.75 -2.04 0.45
N ILE A 345 20.71 -2.07 -0.37
CA ILE A 345 20.82 -1.90 -1.83
C ILE A 345 21.37 -0.52 -2.14
N CYS A 346 20.84 0.52 -1.47
CA CYS A 346 21.32 1.89 -1.64
C CYS A 346 22.82 2.01 -1.32
N ASN A 347 23.33 1.34 -0.28
CA ASN A 347 24.78 1.28 0.01
C ASN A 347 25.63 0.57 -1.07
N GLN A 348 25.01 -0.20 -1.97
CA GLN A 348 25.68 -0.99 -3.01
C GLN A 348 25.53 -0.39 -4.42
N ILE A 349 24.95 0.80 -4.55
CA ILE A 349 24.68 1.44 -5.85
C ILE A 349 25.97 1.69 -6.65
N SER A 350 27.07 2.03 -5.99
CA SER A 350 28.39 2.13 -6.61
C SER A 350 28.91 0.82 -7.25
N ARG A 351 28.37 -0.34 -6.85
CA ARG A 351 28.65 -1.66 -7.46
C ARG A 351 27.63 -2.01 -8.53
N LEU A 352 26.36 -1.66 -8.31
CA LEU A 352 25.27 -1.90 -9.26
C LEU A 352 25.36 -0.99 -10.49
N LEU A 353 25.91 0.22 -10.35
CA LEU A 353 26.13 1.19 -11.43
C LEU A 353 24.91 1.44 -12.37
N PRO A 354 23.66 1.59 -11.85
CA PRO A 354 22.52 1.87 -12.71
C PRO A 354 22.63 3.27 -13.34
N LYS A 355 22.13 3.46 -14.57
CA LYS A 355 22.09 4.82 -15.16
C LYS A 355 21.03 5.70 -14.51
N LYS A 356 19.89 5.10 -14.17
CA LYS A 356 18.72 5.73 -13.57
C LYS A 356 18.16 4.86 -12.45
N ILE A 357 17.63 5.47 -11.41
CA ILE A 357 16.96 4.78 -10.31
C ILE A 357 15.58 5.39 -10.14
N ILE A 358 14.55 4.55 -10.12
CA ILE A 358 13.21 4.94 -9.68
C ILE A 358 12.93 4.19 -8.38
N MET A 359 12.70 4.94 -7.31
CA MET A 359 12.41 4.39 -5.98
C MET A 359 11.01 4.77 -5.54
N ILE A 360 10.20 3.76 -5.24
CA ILE A 360 8.88 3.86 -4.64
C ILE A 360 9.04 3.62 -3.13
N SER A 361 8.32 4.38 -2.30
CA SER A 361 8.39 4.23 -0.85
C SER A 361 7.05 4.53 -0.20
N CYS A 362 6.54 3.57 0.55
CA CYS A 362 5.36 3.73 1.44
C CYS A 362 5.71 4.32 2.82
N ASP A 363 6.99 4.64 3.06
CA ASP A 363 7.48 5.30 4.27
C ASP A 363 8.44 6.44 3.87
N PRO A 364 7.96 7.70 3.85
CA PRO A 364 8.78 8.83 3.41
C PRO A 364 10.10 9.01 4.16
N ALA A 365 10.17 8.62 5.44
CA ALA A 365 11.40 8.74 6.24
C ALA A 365 12.44 7.71 5.80
N ALA A 366 12.03 6.46 5.56
CA ALA A 366 12.91 5.44 4.99
C ALA A 366 13.37 5.82 3.58
N GLY A 367 12.45 6.30 2.74
CA GLY A 367 12.75 6.79 1.39
C GLY A 367 13.76 7.94 1.38
N ALA A 368 13.60 8.91 2.29
CA ALA A 368 14.53 10.04 2.41
C ALA A 368 15.93 9.60 2.85
N ARG A 369 16.02 8.73 3.88
CA ARG A 369 17.28 8.14 4.32
C ARG A 369 17.99 7.40 3.19
N ASP A 370 17.24 6.62 2.42
CA ASP A 370 17.80 5.85 1.31
C ASP A 370 18.23 6.78 0.16
N GLY A 371 17.48 7.85 -0.08
CA GLY A 371 17.85 8.93 -1.00
C GLY A 371 19.14 9.65 -0.62
N GLU A 372 19.42 9.87 0.68
CA GLU A 372 20.70 10.44 1.13
C GLU A 372 21.88 9.57 0.73
N LEU A 373 21.73 8.24 0.79
CA LEU A 373 22.76 7.29 0.36
C LEU A 373 22.97 7.33 -1.15
N LEU A 374 21.91 7.54 -1.94
CA LEU A 374 22.01 7.76 -3.38
C LEU A 374 22.77 9.05 -3.69
N LYS A 375 22.44 10.14 -2.98
CA LYS A 375 23.13 11.44 -3.10
C LYS A 375 24.61 11.35 -2.78
N GLN A 376 24.98 10.66 -1.70
CA GLN A 376 26.38 10.43 -1.31
C GLN A 376 27.18 9.66 -2.37
N GLN A 377 26.51 8.86 -3.20
CA GLN A 377 27.12 8.10 -4.29
C GLN A 377 27.02 8.80 -5.66
N GLY A 378 26.71 10.09 -5.67
CA GLY A 378 26.75 10.92 -6.87
C GLY A 378 25.48 10.90 -7.72
N TYR A 379 24.35 10.45 -7.17
CA TYR A 379 23.05 10.60 -7.84
C TYR A 379 22.35 11.89 -7.39
N ARG A 380 21.65 12.53 -8.32
CA ARG A 380 20.80 13.69 -8.05
C ARG A 380 19.34 13.32 -8.27
N MET A 381 18.49 13.77 -7.36
CA MET A 381 17.05 13.64 -7.50
C MET A 381 16.56 14.61 -8.59
N GLN A 382 16.01 14.05 -9.65
CA GLN A 382 15.43 14.82 -10.76
C GLN A 382 13.95 15.14 -10.51
N ALA A 383 13.22 14.20 -9.91
CA ALA A 383 11.81 14.38 -9.60
C ALA A 383 11.42 13.64 -8.32
N LEU A 384 10.42 14.18 -7.62
CA LEU A 384 9.78 13.58 -6.47
C LEU A 384 8.27 13.75 -6.62
N ARG A 385 7.54 12.65 -6.60
CA ARG A 385 6.08 12.64 -6.66
C ARG A 385 5.50 12.09 -5.37
N ALA A 386 4.61 12.84 -4.75
CA ALA A 386 3.74 12.35 -3.70
C ALA A 386 2.47 11.78 -4.34
N LEU A 387 2.08 10.58 -3.92
CA LEU A 387 0.84 9.93 -4.33
C LEU A 387 0.04 9.58 -3.09
N ASP A 388 -1.25 9.85 -3.12
CA ASP A 388 -2.16 9.31 -2.13
C ASP A 388 -2.88 8.12 -2.75
N LEU A 389 -2.50 6.91 -2.32
CA LEU A 389 -3.15 5.66 -2.74
C LEU A 389 -4.17 5.19 -1.70
N PHE A 390 -4.31 5.95 -0.62
CA PHE A 390 -5.17 5.64 0.51
C PHE A 390 -5.86 6.91 1.02
N PRO A 391 -6.77 7.51 0.23
CA PRO A 391 -7.58 8.62 0.70
C PRO A 391 -8.22 8.31 2.05
N TYR A 392 -8.31 9.35 2.89
CA TYR A 392 -8.75 9.29 4.28
C TYR A 392 -7.87 8.51 5.26
N ALA A 393 -6.84 7.78 4.83
CA ALA A 393 -5.84 7.19 5.74
C ALA A 393 -4.62 8.10 5.84
N GLY A 394 -3.81 7.95 6.90
CA GLY A 394 -2.54 8.67 7.05
C GLY A 394 -1.37 8.10 6.22
N HIS A 395 -1.65 7.25 5.23
CA HIS A 395 -0.64 6.71 4.33
C HIS A 395 -0.39 7.65 3.15
N VAL A 396 0.85 7.68 2.70
CA VAL A 396 1.30 8.43 1.53
C VAL A 396 2.47 7.70 0.91
N GLU A 397 2.49 7.68 -0.41
CA GLU A 397 3.49 7.02 -1.22
C GLU A 397 4.36 8.10 -1.84
N ALA A 398 5.67 7.91 -1.76
CA ALA A 398 6.66 8.77 -2.40
C ALA A 398 7.34 8.01 -3.52
N MET A 399 7.41 8.61 -4.69
CA MET A 399 8.11 8.08 -5.84
C MET A 399 9.20 9.06 -6.26
N SER A 400 10.44 8.61 -6.41
CA SER A 400 11.57 9.49 -6.68
C SER A 400 12.41 8.99 -7.85
N LEU A 401 12.79 9.92 -8.73
CA LEU A 401 13.65 9.68 -9.88
C LEU A 401 15.05 10.20 -9.60
N TRP A 402 16.05 9.36 -9.79
CA TRP A 402 17.46 9.69 -9.57
C TRP A 402 18.28 9.37 -10.80
N MET A 403 19.19 10.28 -11.12
CA MET A 403 20.14 10.13 -12.22
C MET A 403 21.54 10.46 -11.73
N LYS A 404 22.54 9.80 -12.32
CA LYS A 404 23.94 10.12 -12.01
C LYS A 404 24.23 11.56 -12.42
N ALA A 405 24.82 12.32 -11.50
CA ALA A 405 25.18 13.72 -11.67
C ALA A 405 26.24 13.95 -12.75
#